data_AF-A0A953T8F6-F1
#
_entry.id   AF-A0A953T8F6-F1
#
_cell.length_a   1.000
_cell.length_b   1.000
_cell.length_c   1.000
_cell.angle_alpha   90.00
_cell.angle_beta   90.00
_cell.angle_gamma   90.00
#
_symmetry.space_group_name_H-M   'P 1'
#
loop_
_entity.id
_entity.type
_entity.pdbx_description
1 polymer ?
#
loop_
_entity_poly.entity_id
_entity_poly.type
_entity_poly.pdbx_seq_one_letter_code
_entity_poly.pdbx_strand_id
1 'polypeptide(L)'
;MCRAGRLYEIEKWIADGRPLTLPAKCGSLLQVAVETRFHSLTELIAKHENNQSSTNAALTDAVSSHGLDFGQLLVENGAEVKSVPFSDVLLEWNPHIFRFFLEHGADPVEGSPFAVAFTNKIRTASGPFVELKRSRPEVSAALQEQADCALRCFCGKGDMKWISLMLWAGANPRSLGPKVDEVDENDPECFTTALKEASYSGNVEVLKKLKPDPKRDDLSDLLHCAAVSARSDSIKYLLEIGANPNDKPNGGSSALDTCLWHLNFGSSFPYYRKSLRSKYEVSKGLDSAREVTAHGAIWNPNDQRAFNDLRRALYGCEPEVTIELLQIFKKHNACPTDRLKELLCKPRLKEHLASQTYWLTRLGLKYEEKRSPKEWTPPAHLLAQYNRTGLYEKVWSEPMRILAQQYGVSDVYLARVCRLLRIPLPGLGYWAKKNSGKATKKRPPLPPLPSEREQQTKH
;
A
#
# COMPACT_ATOMS: atom_id res chain seq x y z
N MET A 1 -9.91 -31.53 -48.00
CA MET A 1 -10.88 -32.62 -47.74
C MET A 1 -11.45 -32.51 -46.32
N CYS A 2 -10.64 -32.48 -45.26
CA CYS A 2 -11.13 -32.36 -43.88
C CYS A 2 -11.98 -31.11 -43.62
N ARG A 3 -11.51 -29.91 -44.01
CA ARG A 3 -12.29 -28.66 -43.90
C ARG A 3 -13.62 -28.66 -44.66
N ALA A 4 -13.75 -29.52 -45.67
CA ALA A 4 -14.95 -29.66 -46.48
C ALA A 4 -15.85 -30.82 -46.01
N GLY A 5 -15.51 -31.50 -44.90
CA GLY A 5 -16.30 -32.59 -44.32
C GLY A 5 -16.42 -33.84 -45.21
N ARG A 6 -15.47 -34.09 -46.11
CA ARG A 6 -15.56 -35.20 -47.07
C ARG A 6 -15.09 -36.53 -46.45
N LEU A 7 -15.89 -37.09 -45.55
CA LEU A 7 -15.57 -38.30 -44.77
C LEU A 7 -15.12 -39.49 -45.64
N TYR A 8 -15.91 -39.88 -46.63
CA TYR A 8 -15.62 -41.05 -47.49
C TYR A 8 -14.36 -40.88 -48.35
N GLU A 9 -14.04 -39.64 -48.77
CA GLU A 9 -12.79 -39.38 -49.49
C GLU A 9 -11.57 -39.55 -48.59
N ILE A 10 -11.71 -39.21 -47.31
CA ILE A 10 -10.65 -39.32 -46.30
C ILE A 10 -10.50 -40.77 -45.85
N GLU A 11 -11.59 -41.50 -45.69
CA GLU A 11 -11.57 -42.95 -45.44
C GLU A 11 -10.85 -43.69 -46.57
N LYS A 12 -11.15 -43.36 -47.82
CA LYS A 12 -10.43 -43.92 -48.97
C LYS A 12 -8.95 -43.51 -48.98
N TRP A 13 -8.62 -42.27 -48.62
CA TRP A 13 -7.25 -41.80 -48.51
C TRP A 13 -6.43 -42.60 -47.48
N ILE A 14 -7.04 -42.90 -46.34
CA ILE A 14 -6.46 -43.73 -45.27
C ILE A 14 -6.30 -45.19 -45.77
N ALA A 15 -7.33 -45.75 -46.41
CA ALA A 15 -7.30 -47.11 -46.95
C ALA A 15 -6.20 -47.29 -48.02
N ASP A 16 -5.91 -46.24 -48.79
CA ASP A 16 -4.81 -46.20 -49.76
C ASP A 16 -3.41 -46.10 -49.11
N GLY A 17 -3.30 -46.06 -47.77
CA GLY A 17 -2.04 -46.00 -47.03
C GLY A 17 -1.31 -44.65 -47.11
N ARG A 18 -2.02 -43.57 -47.48
CA ARG A 18 -1.43 -42.25 -47.66
C ARG A 18 -1.21 -41.56 -46.30
N PRO A 19 -0.18 -40.69 -46.18
CA PRO A 19 0.14 -40.04 -44.91
C PRO A 19 -0.94 -39.05 -44.48
N LEU A 20 -1.13 -38.95 -43.16
CA LEU A 20 -2.05 -37.99 -42.50
C LEU A 20 -1.33 -36.72 -42.01
N THR A 21 -0.01 -36.63 -42.19
CA THR A 21 0.80 -35.48 -41.77
C THR A 21 0.56 -34.26 -42.67
N LEU A 22 0.32 -33.10 -42.05
CA LEU A 22 0.21 -31.82 -42.73
C LEU A 22 1.56 -31.05 -42.71
N PRO A 23 1.78 -30.11 -43.65
CA PRO A 23 2.94 -29.22 -43.61
C PRO A 23 2.95 -28.40 -42.31
N ALA A 24 4.12 -28.12 -41.72
CA ALA A 24 4.28 -27.49 -40.40
C ALA A 24 3.54 -26.14 -40.18
N LYS A 25 3.11 -25.46 -41.24
CA LYS A 25 2.32 -24.21 -41.16
C LYS A 25 0.82 -24.44 -40.90
N CYS A 26 0.35 -25.65 -41.13
CA CYS A 26 -1.00 -26.09 -40.82
C CYS A 26 -0.87 -26.96 -39.56
N GLY A 27 -1.68 -26.73 -38.53
CA GLY A 27 -1.72 -27.61 -37.36
C GLY A 27 -1.97 -29.08 -37.74
N SER A 28 -2.08 -29.97 -36.76
CA SER A 28 -2.34 -31.38 -37.04
C SER A 28 -3.68 -31.57 -37.77
N LEU A 29 -3.77 -32.65 -38.55
CA LEU A 29 -5.01 -32.98 -39.27
C LEU A 29 -6.18 -33.18 -38.30
N LEU A 30 -5.86 -33.70 -37.11
CA LEU A 30 -6.80 -33.91 -36.02
C LEU A 30 -7.30 -32.58 -35.43
N GLN A 31 -6.43 -31.59 -35.21
CA GLN A 31 -6.85 -30.24 -34.81
C GLN A 31 -7.82 -29.64 -35.84
N VAL A 32 -7.53 -29.78 -37.13
CA VAL A 32 -8.44 -29.31 -38.20
C VAL A 32 -9.79 -30.05 -38.18
N ALA A 33 -9.82 -31.31 -37.77
CA ALA A 33 -11.06 -32.07 -37.63
C ALA A 33 -11.89 -31.61 -36.42
N VAL A 34 -11.22 -31.33 -35.28
CA VAL A 34 -11.84 -30.75 -34.08
C VAL A 34 -12.39 -29.36 -34.38
N GLU A 35 -11.62 -28.49 -35.06
CA GLU A 35 -12.04 -27.16 -35.49
C GLU A 35 -13.31 -27.18 -36.36
N THR A 36 -13.42 -28.18 -37.24
CA THR A 36 -14.60 -28.32 -38.12
C THR A 36 -15.81 -28.91 -37.39
N ARG A 37 -15.65 -29.32 -36.12
CA ARG A 37 -16.67 -29.93 -35.26
C ARG A 37 -17.37 -31.13 -35.92
N PHE A 38 -16.62 -31.92 -36.68
CA PHE A 38 -17.13 -33.12 -37.33
C PHE A 38 -16.74 -34.36 -36.52
N HIS A 39 -17.68 -34.86 -35.71
CA HIS A 39 -17.47 -35.99 -34.80
C HIS A 39 -16.93 -37.26 -35.49
N SER A 40 -17.64 -37.80 -36.47
CA SER A 40 -17.22 -39.04 -37.16
C SER A 40 -15.88 -38.92 -37.90
N LEU A 41 -15.59 -37.72 -38.42
CA LEU A 41 -14.31 -37.45 -39.06
C LEU A 41 -13.17 -37.40 -38.03
N THR A 42 -13.42 -36.79 -36.87
CA THR A 42 -12.45 -36.72 -35.79
C THR A 42 -12.17 -38.11 -35.23
N GLU A 43 -13.21 -38.94 -35.05
CA GLU A 43 -13.06 -40.33 -34.63
C GLU A 43 -12.20 -41.14 -35.62
N LEU A 44 -12.50 -41.03 -36.91
CA LEU A 44 -11.74 -41.72 -37.95
C LEU A 44 -10.28 -41.31 -37.94
N ILE A 45 -9.99 -40.01 -37.87
CA ILE A 45 -8.60 -39.52 -37.86
C ILE A 45 -7.90 -39.92 -36.56
N ALA A 46 -8.56 -39.83 -35.41
CA ALA A 46 -7.98 -40.18 -34.10
C ALA A 46 -7.55 -41.65 -34.04
N LYS A 47 -8.38 -42.58 -34.56
CA LYS A 47 -8.05 -44.03 -34.62
C LYS A 47 -6.81 -44.35 -35.45
N HIS A 48 -6.47 -43.48 -36.40
CA HIS A 48 -5.37 -43.69 -37.35
C HIS A 48 -4.18 -42.72 -37.13
N GLU A 49 -4.26 -41.85 -36.13
CA GLU A 49 -3.19 -40.93 -35.76
C GLU A 49 -2.23 -41.61 -34.78
N ASN A 50 -0.98 -41.76 -35.20
CA ASN A 50 0.06 -42.41 -34.39
C ASN A 50 0.94 -41.39 -33.64
N ASN A 51 0.75 -40.09 -33.88
CA ASN A 51 1.54 -39.04 -33.24
C ASN A 51 0.86 -38.52 -31.97
N GLN A 52 1.39 -38.93 -30.81
CA GLN A 52 0.90 -38.48 -29.50
C GLN A 52 0.88 -36.95 -29.35
N SER A 53 1.86 -36.24 -29.91
CA SER A 53 1.91 -34.77 -29.82
C SER A 53 0.75 -34.12 -30.57
N SER A 54 0.33 -34.69 -31.70
CA SER A 54 -0.84 -34.21 -32.46
C SER A 54 -2.12 -34.47 -31.69
N THR A 55 -2.25 -35.66 -31.11
CA THR A 55 -3.41 -36.07 -30.32
C THR A 55 -3.59 -35.21 -29.07
N ASN A 56 -2.49 -34.97 -28.34
CA ASN A 56 -2.49 -34.11 -27.15
C ASN A 56 -2.81 -32.66 -27.50
N ALA A 57 -2.26 -32.12 -28.60
CA ALA A 57 -2.58 -30.76 -29.06
C ALA A 57 -4.06 -30.62 -29.48
N ALA A 58 -4.62 -31.64 -30.14
CA ALA A 58 -6.04 -31.67 -30.48
C ALA A 58 -6.93 -31.73 -29.22
N LEU A 59 -6.50 -32.44 -28.16
CA LEU A 59 -7.20 -32.47 -26.88
C LEU A 59 -7.21 -31.09 -26.23
N THR A 60 -6.07 -30.39 -26.20
CA THR A 60 -5.97 -29.02 -25.68
C THR A 60 -6.91 -28.07 -26.42
N ASP A 61 -6.95 -28.14 -27.75
CA ASP A 61 -7.85 -27.31 -28.57
C ASP A 61 -9.32 -27.68 -28.36
N ALA A 62 -9.64 -28.97 -28.19
CA ALA A 62 -11.00 -29.44 -27.91
C ALA A 62 -11.51 -28.91 -26.58
N VAL A 63 -10.70 -28.96 -25.52
CA VAL A 63 -11.04 -28.39 -24.22
C VAL A 63 -11.18 -26.87 -24.32
N SER A 64 -10.21 -26.18 -24.92
CA SER A 64 -10.21 -24.71 -25.05
C SER A 64 -11.37 -24.16 -25.89
N SER A 65 -11.94 -24.96 -26.79
CA SER A 65 -13.04 -24.57 -27.69
C SER A 65 -14.42 -25.03 -27.21
N HIS A 66 -14.51 -25.51 -25.96
CA HIS A 66 -15.72 -26.06 -25.33
C HIS A 66 -16.31 -27.28 -26.07
N GLY A 67 -15.46 -28.06 -26.74
CA GLY A 67 -15.81 -29.25 -27.51
C GLY A 67 -15.83 -30.53 -26.67
N LEU A 68 -16.72 -30.60 -25.69
CA LEU A 68 -16.74 -31.68 -24.68
C LEU A 68 -16.81 -33.10 -25.25
N ASP A 69 -17.62 -33.30 -26.29
CA ASP A 69 -17.75 -34.60 -26.98
C ASP A 69 -16.44 -35.01 -27.67
N PHE A 70 -15.67 -34.03 -28.15
CA PHE A 70 -14.37 -34.27 -28.76
C PHE A 70 -13.30 -34.56 -27.71
N GLY A 71 -13.38 -33.92 -26.54
CA GLY A 71 -12.48 -34.22 -25.42
C GLY A 71 -12.58 -35.68 -24.98
N GLN A 72 -13.80 -36.20 -24.78
CA GLN A 72 -14.03 -37.60 -24.44
C GLN A 72 -13.54 -38.55 -25.54
N LEU A 73 -13.95 -38.29 -26.79
CA LEU A 73 -13.54 -39.07 -27.94
C LEU A 73 -12.03 -39.14 -28.09
N LEU A 74 -11.32 -38.02 -27.91
CA LEU A 74 -9.86 -37.98 -28.05
C LEU A 74 -9.17 -38.79 -26.95
N VAL A 75 -9.64 -38.71 -25.71
CA VAL A 75 -9.11 -39.51 -24.59
C VAL A 75 -9.37 -41.01 -24.81
N GLU A 76 -10.56 -41.38 -25.27
CA GLU A 76 -10.88 -42.78 -25.63
C GLU A 76 -10.02 -43.32 -26.78
N ASN A 77 -9.50 -42.43 -27.64
CA ASN A 77 -8.58 -42.75 -28.74
C ASN A 77 -7.10 -42.48 -28.39
N GLY A 78 -6.74 -42.43 -27.11
CA GLY A 78 -5.35 -42.42 -26.65
C GLY A 78 -4.74 -41.05 -26.38
N ALA A 79 -5.53 -39.96 -26.36
CA ALA A 79 -5.04 -38.68 -25.85
C ALA A 79 -4.71 -38.76 -24.36
N GLU A 80 -3.56 -38.21 -23.96
CA GLU A 80 -3.14 -38.22 -22.57
C GLU A 80 -3.83 -37.08 -21.81
N VAL A 81 -4.65 -37.40 -20.81
CA VAL A 81 -5.34 -36.38 -20.00
C VAL A 81 -4.38 -35.42 -19.28
N LYS A 82 -3.14 -35.86 -19.02
CA LYS A 82 -2.09 -35.04 -18.38
C LYS A 82 -1.54 -33.94 -19.28
N SER A 83 -1.81 -33.99 -20.59
CA SER A 83 -1.38 -32.94 -21.52
C SER A 83 -2.21 -31.66 -21.39
N VAL A 84 -3.34 -31.71 -20.69
CA VAL A 84 -4.23 -30.57 -20.44
C VAL A 84 -4.26 -30.29 -18.93
N PRO A 85 -3.95 -29.06 -18.50
CA PRO A 85 -4.13 -28.66 -17.12
C PRO A 85 -5.57 -28.89 -16.65
N PHE A 86 -5.74 -29.50 -15.48
CA PHE A 86 -7.10 -29.77 -14.98
C PHE A 86 -7.89 -28.48 -14.69
N SER A 87 -7.22 -27.34 -14.51
CA SER A 87 -7.85 -26.02 -14.43
C SER A 87 -8.68 -25.67 -15.67
N ASP A 88 -8.17 -26.02 -16.85
CA ASP A 88 -8.82 -25.73 -18.13
C ASP A 88 -10.04 -26.61 -18.31
N VAL A 89 -9.94 -27.87 -17.87
CA VAL A 89 -11.09 -28.78 -17.82
C VAL A 89 -12.16 -28.24 -16.89
N LEU A 90 -11.81 -27.70 -15.71
CA LEU A 90 -12.78 -27.13 -14.77
C LEU A 90 -13.47 -25.87 -15.34
N LEU A 91 -12.81 -25.11 -16.23
CA LEU A 91 -13.37 -23.95 -16.93
C LEU A 91 -14.52 -24.30 -17.89
N GLU A 92 -14.75 -25.59 -18.17
CA GLU A 92 -15.89 -26.09 -18.95
C GLU A 92 -17.22 -26.16 -18.19
N TRP A 93 -17.19 -26.00 -16.87
CA TRP A 93 -18.37 -25.93 -15.99
C TRP A 93 -19.25 -27.19 -16.02
N ASN A 94 -18.78 -28.30 -16.59
CA ASN A 94 -19.53 -29.55 -16.72
C ASN A 94 -19.02 -30.65 -15.76
N PRO A 95 -19.78 -30.99 -14.69
CA PRO A 95 -19.40 -32.01 -13.73
C PRO A 95 -19.14 -33.40 -14.32
N HIS A 96 -19.80 -33.77 -15.43
CA HIS A 96 -19.58 -35.07 -16.07
C HIS A 96 -18.18 -35.16 -16.68
N ILE A 97 -17.72 -34.09 -17.30
CA ILE A 97 -16.39 -34.01 -17.90
C ILE A 97 -15.32 -33.98 -16.81
N PHE A 98 -15.55 -33.28 -15.71
CA PHE A 98 -14.61 -33.25 -14.59
C PHE A 98 -14.36 -34.67 -14.06
N ARG A 99 -15.44 -35.44 -13.86
CA ARG A 99 -15.36 -36.83 -13.40
C ARG A 99 -14.66 -37.72 -14.42
N PHE A 100 -15.03 -37.60 -15.70
CA PHE A 100 -14.39 -38.35 -16.77
C PHE A 100 -12.86 -38.14 -16.77
N PHE A 101 -12.39 -36.89 -16.71
CA PHE A 101 -10.94 -36.62 -16.67
C PHE A 101 -10.27 -37.16 -15.39
N LEU A 102 -10.93 -37.05 -14.23
CA LEU A 102 -10.40 -37.59 -12.96
C LEU A 102 -10.33 -39.13 -12.94
N GLU A 103 -11.28 -39.82 -13.58
CA GLU A 103 -11.28 -41.27 -13.76
C GLU A 103 -10.17 -41.74 -14.70
N HIS A 104 -9.84 -40.92 -15.70
CA HIS A 104 -8.77 -41.20 -16.67
C HIS A 104 -7.38 -40.71 -16.23
N GLY A 105 -7.25 -40.20 -14.99
CA GLY A 105 -5.94 -39.90 -14.39
C GLY A 105 -5.48 -38.44 -14.47
N ALA A 106 -6.39 -37.49 -14.66
CA ALA A 106 -6.07 -36.07 -14.52
C ALA A 106 -5.61 -35.75 -13.09
N ASP A 107 -4.62 -34.87 -12.97
CA ASP A 107 -4.06 -34.46 -11.68
C ASP A 107 -4.91 -33.33 -11.06
N PRO A 108 -5.52 -33.54 -9.88
CA PRO A 108 -6.33 -32.52 -9.22
C PRO A 108 -5.52 -31.55 -8.34
N VAL A 109 -4.19 -31.71 -8.26
CA VAL A 109 -3.29 -30.97 -7.38
C VAL A 109 -2.38 -30.03 -8.16
N GLU A 110 -1.74 -30.53 -9.22
CA GLU A 110 -0.79 -29.74 -10.01
C GLU A 110 -1.44 -28.47 -10.57
N GLY A 111 -0.83 -27.30 -10.31
CA GLY A 111 -1.38 -26.01 -10.73
C GLY A 111 -2.59 -25.51 -9.93
N SER A 112 -2.94 -26.16 -8.82
CA SER A 112 -4.07 -25.77 -7.95
C SER A 112 -5.41 -25.55 -8.69
N PRO A 113 -5.88 -26.53 -9.47
CA PRO A 113 -6.95 -26.33 -10.45
C PRO A 113 -8.29 -25.94 -9.81
N PHE A 114 -8.61 -26.47 -8.62
CA PHE A 114 -9.82 -26.08 -7.90
C PHE A 114 -9.72 -24.68 -7.30
N ALA A 115 -8.54 -24.23 -6.87
CA ALA A 115 -8.37 -22.85 -6.42
C ALA A 115 -8.70 -21.89 -7.56
N VAL A 116 -8.17 -22.13 -8.77
CA VAL A 116 -8.46 -21.38 -10.00
C VAL A 116 -9.95 -21.46 -10.36
N ALA A 117 -10.54 -22.65 -10.33
CA ALA A 117 -11.97 -22.83 -10.63
C ALA A 117 -12.86 -22.08 -9.63
N PHE A 118 -12.54 -22.13 -8.34
CA PHE A 118 -13.29 -21.41 -7.33
C PHE A 118 -13.14 -19.91 -7.49
N THR A 119 -11.93 -19.36 -7.70
CA THR A 119 -11.76 -17.92 -7.91
C THR A 119 -12.46 -17.40 -9.16
N ASN A 120 -12.61 -18.23 -10.20
CA ASN A 120 -13.44 -18.00 -11.39
C ASN A 120 -14.95 -18.27 -11.17
N LYS A 121 -15.36 -18.56 -9.93
CA LYS A 121 -16.75 -18.75 -9.49
C LYS A 121 -17.47 -19.92 -10.18
N ILE A 122 -16.74 -21.01 -10.44
CA ILE A 122 -17.28 -22.23 -11.06
C ILE A 122 -17.98 -23.10 -10.01
N ARG A 123 -19.26 -22.83 -9.76
CA ARG A 123 -20.02 -23.53 -8.70
C ARG A 123 -20.08 -25.04 -8.92
N THR A 124 -20.11 -25.48 -10.18
CA THR A 124 -20.20 -26.89 -10.57
C THR A 124 -19.00 -27.72 -10.14
N ALA A 125 -17.84 -27.10 -9.89
CA ALA A 125 -16.65 -27.78 -9.37
C ALA A 125 -16.78 -28.22 -7.90
N SER A 126 -17.69 -27.62 -7.13
CA SER A 126 -17.81 -27.86 -5.67
C SER A 126 -18.19 -29.30 -5.32
N GLY A 127 -19.07 -29.92 -6.12
CA GLY A 127 -19.50 -31.30 -5.91
C GLY A 127 -18.35 -32.29 -6.12
N PRO A 128 -17.72 -32.30 -7.32
CA PRO A 128 -16.54 -33.10 -7.61
C PRO A 128 -15.39 -32.86 -6.62
N PHE A 129 -15.17 -31.62 -6.17
CA PHE A 129 -14.18 -31.31 -5.15
C PHE A 129 -14.42 -32.05 -3.83
N VAL A 130 -15.64 -31.95 -3.26
CA VAL A 130 -15.98 -32.59 -1.98
C VAL A 130 -15.95 -34.12 -2.11
N GLU A 131 -16.43 -34.64 -3.24
CA GLU A 131 -16.37 -36.06 -3.57
C GLU A 131 -14.93 -36.58 -3.61
N LEU A 132 -14.05 -35.88 -4.33
CA LEU A 132 -12.64 -36.23 -4.47
C LEU A 132 -11.88 -36.16 -3.14
N LYS A 133 -12.11 -35.10 -2.35
CA LYS A 133 -11.50 -34.95 -1.02
C LYS A 133 -11.90 -36.07 -0.06
N ARG A 134 -13.12 -36.61 -0.20
CA ARG A 134 -13.61 -37.74 0.61
C ARG A 134 -13.07 -39.08 0.11
N SER A 135 -12.98 -39.28 -1.20
CA SER A 135 -12.61 -40.57 -1.80
C SER A 135 -11.10 -40.80 -1.90
N ARG A 136 -10.28 -39.73 -1.89
CA ARG A 136 -8.82 -39.79 -2.03
C ARG A 136 -8.10 -39.06 -0.88
N PRO A 137 -7.93 -39.72 0.29
CA PRO A 137 -7.24 -39.13 1.44
C PRO A 137 -5.81 -38.65 1.15
N GLU A 138 -5.13 -39.30 0.20
CA GLU A 138 -3.75 -39.01 -0.20
C GLU A 138 -3.56 -37.60 -0.79
N VAL A 139 -4.55 -37.07 -1.49
CA VAL A 139 -4.54 -35.70 -2.03
C VAL A 139 -5.37 -34.71 -1.20
N SER A 140 -6.06 -35.19 -0.15
CA SER A 140 -6.98 -34.37 0.64
C SER A 140 -6.31 -33.15 1.27
N ALA A 141 -5.02 -33.23 1.65
CA ALA A 141 -4.29 -32.09 2.23
C ALA A 141 -4.04 -31.00 1.18
N ALA A 142 -3.64 -31.38 -0.04
CA ALA A 142 -3.44 -30.44 -1.14
C ALA A 142 -4.76 -29.81 -1.59
N LEU A 143 -5.86 -30.60 -1.63
CA LEU A 143 -7.20 -30.09 -1.92
C LEU A 143 -7.71 -29.15 -0.82
N GLN A 144 -7.40 -29.43 0.45
CA GLN A 144 -7.71 -28.54 1.55
C GLN A 144 -7.07 -27.17 1.33
N GLU A 145 -5.79 -27.13 0.94
CA GLU A 145 -5.08 -25.88 0.73
C GLU A 145 -5.67 -25.07 -0.44
N GLN A 146 -6.14 -25.72 -1.51
CA GLN A 146 -6.84 -25.04 -2.60
C GLN A 146 -8.14 -24.36 -2.13
N ALA A 147 -8.91 -25.01 -1.25
CA ALA A 147 -10.12 -24.42 -0.67
C ALA A 147 -9.81 -23.28 0.31
N ASP A 148 -8.74 -23.42 1.10
CA ASP A 148 -8.27 -22.38 2.03
C ASP A 148 -7.78 -21.15 1.26
N CYS A 149 -7.06 -21.36 0.17
CA CYS A 149 -6.59 -20.32 -0.74
C CYS A 149 -7.76 -19.56 -1.40
N ALA A 150 -8.76 -20.29 -1.90
CA ALA A 150 -9.98 -19.68 -2.44
C ALA A 150 -10.72 -18.86 -1.36
N LEU A 151 -10.83 -19.38 -0.13
CA LEU A 151 -11.43 -18.65 0.99
C LEU A 151 -10.69 -17.34 1.29
N ARG A 152 -9.34 -17.35 1.34
CA ARG A 152 -8.53 -16.13 1.52
C ARG A 152 -8.85 -15.09 0.43
N CYS A 153 -8.87 -15.50 -0.83
CA CYS A 153 -9.22 -14.62 -1.97
C CYS A 153 -10.61 -14.00 -1.81
N PHE A 154 -11.61 -14.80 -1.45
CA PHE A 154 -12.98 -14.31 -1.30
C PHE A 154 -13.20 -13.42 -0.08
N CYS A 155 -12.48 -13.65 1.01
CA CYS A 155 -12.49 -12.77 2.19
C CYS A 155 -11.92 -11.38 1.87
N GLY A 156 -10.86 -11.31 1.05
CA GLY A 156 -10.32 -10.04 0.56
C GLY A 156 -11.30 -9.28 -0.36
N LYS A 157 -12.08 -10.02 -1.17
CA LYS A 157 -13.11 -9.45 -2.07
C LYS A 157 -14.46 -9.15 -1.37
N GLY A 158 -14.71 -9.74 -0.20
CA GLY A 158 -15.98 -9.62 0.52
C GLY A 158 -17.14 -10.42 -0.08
N ASP A 159 -16.88 -11.49 -0.85
CA ASP A 159 -17.93 -12.27 -1.51
C ASP A 159 -18.59 -13.27 -0.54
N MET A 160 -19.63 -12.83 0.16
CA MET A 160 -20.29 -13.63 1.20
C MET A 160 -20.86 -14.97 0.71
N LYS A 161 -21.30 -15.04 -0.54
CA LYS A 161 -21.85 -16.29 -1.12
C LYS A 161 -20.74 -17.34 -1.22
N TRP A 162 -19.60 -16.94 -1.77
CA TRP A 162 -18.47 -17.85 -1.96
C TRP A 162 -17.72 -18.15 -0.67
N ILE A 163 -17.61 -17.19 0.26
CA ILE A 163 -17.11 -17.45 1.61
C ILE A 163 -17.94 -18.55 2.28
N SER A 164 -19.27 -18.45 2.21
CA SER A 164 -20.14 -19.47 2.81
C SER A 164 -19.98 -20.83 2.13
N LEU A 165 -19.81 -20.85 0.81
CA LEU A 165 -19.59 -22.10 0.05
C LEU A 165 -18.24 -22.75 0.38
N MET A 166 -17.17 -21.96 0.50
CA MET A 166 -15.84 -22.48 0.87
C MET A 166 -15.82 -23.00 2.31
N LEU A 167 -16.47 -22.29 3.25
CA LEU A 167 -16.64 -22.80 4.62
C LEU A 167 -17.45 -24.10 4.65
N TRP A 168 -18.49 -24.22 3.81
CA TRP A 168 -19.24 -25.48 3.63
C TRP A 168 -18.37 -26.60 3.05
N ALA A 169 -17.46 -26.29 2.11
CA ALA A 169 -16.48 -27.23 1.56
C ALA A 169 -15.35 -27.58 2.56
N GLY A 170 -15.38 -27.01 3.76
CA GLY A 170 -14.45 -27.29 4.84
C GLY A 170 -13.19 -26.43 4.82
N ALA A 171 -13.19 -25.29 4.13
CA ALA A 171 -12.06 -24.34 4.16
C ALA A 171 -11.84 -23.80 5.58
N ASN A 172 -10.59 -23.67 5.98
CA ASN A 172 -10.17 -23.21 7.29
C ASN A 172 -9.77 -21.72 7.25
N PRO A 173 -10.50 -20.81 7.91
CA PRO A 173 -10.19 -19.39 7.89
C PRO A 173 -8.88 -19.00 8.60
N ARG A 174 -8.30 -19.93 9.36
CA ARG A 174 -7.05 -19.75 10.12
C ARG A 174 -5.83 -20.34 9.41
N SER A 175 -6.03 -21.00 8.26
CA SER A 175 -4.92 -21.56 7.48
C SER A 175 -4.07 -20.44 6.90
N LEU A 176 -2.78 -20.50 7.17
CA LEU A 176 -1.77 -19.57 6.67
C LEU A 176 -1.26 -20.08 5.32
N GLY A 177 -1.31 -19.25 4.30
CA GLY A 177 -0.81 -19.62 2.97
C GLY A 177 -0.91 -18.47 1.97
N PRO A 178 -0.55 -18.73 0.70
CA PRO A 178 -0.60 -17.74 -0.35
C PRO A 178 -2.04 -17.43 -0.79
N LYS A 179 -2.20 -16.37 -1.56
CA LYS A 179 -3.40 -16.14 -2.37
C LYS A 179 -3.16 -16.57 -3.81
N VAL A 180 -4.25 -16.89 -4.49
CA VAL A 180 -4.23 -17.17 -5.94
C VAL A 180 -3.77 -15.92 -6.71
N ASP A 181 -2.85 -16.12 -7.64
CA ASP A 181 -2.30 -15.14 -8.60
C ASP A 181 -1.46 -14.02 -7.95
N GLU A 182 -0.89 -14.23 -6.76
CA GLU A 182 0.12 -13.30 -6.23
C GLU A 182 1.48 -13.60 -6.88
N VAL A 183 2.16 -12.54 -7.35
CA VAL A 183 3.49 -12.63 -8.02
C VAL A 183 4.51 -13.36 -7.14
N ASP A 184 4.27 -13.35 -5.82
CA ASP A 184 5.13 -13.88 -4.77
C ASP A 184 4.49 -15.10 -4.06
N GLU A 185 3.75 -15.95 -4.77
CA GLU A 185 3.12 -17.18 -4.22
C GLU A 185 4.10 -18.11 -3.46
N ASN A 186 5.40 -18.00 -3.74
CA ASN A 186 6.47 -18.76 -3.10
C ASN A 186 7.16 -18.04 -1.94
N ASP A 187 6.79 -16.79 -1.64
CA ASP A 187 7.36 -16.02 -0.54
C ASP A 187 6.50 -16.19 0.74
N PRO A 188 7.00 -16.93 1.75
CA PRO A 188 6.27 -17.11 3.01
C PRO A 188 6.03 -15.81 3.78
N GLU A 189 6.79 -14.74 3.52
CA GLU A 189 6.59 -13.43 4.15
C GLU A 189 5.29 -12.77 3.69
N CYS A 190 4.77 -13.14 2.52
CA CYS A 190 3.51 -12.65 1.97
C CYS A 190 2.29 -13.50 2.41
N PHE A 191 2.50 -14.59 3.14
CA PHE A 191 1.41 -15.48 3.53
C PHE A 191 0.42 -14.79 4.47
N THR A 192 -0.86 -15.14 4.28
CA THR A 192 -1.98 -14.53 4.99
C THR A 192 -2.99 -15.59 5.42
N THR A 193 -3.96 -15.17 6.23
CA THR A 193 -5.11 -16.01 6.62
C THR A 193 -6.40 -15.34 6.17
N ALA A 194 -7.50 -16.09 6.09
CA ALA A 194 -8.77 -15.51 5.67
C ALA A 194 -9.27 -14.43 6.67
N LEU A 195 -8.92 -14.57 7.96
CA LEU A 195 -9.18 -13.57 8.99
C LEU A 195 -8.43 -12.26 8.74
N LYS A 196 -7.14 -12.33 8.35
CA LYS A 196 -6.36 -11.14 7.98
C LYS A 196 -6.95 -10.46 6.75
N GLU A 197 -7.31 -11.23 5.74
CA GLU A 197 -7.94 -10.70 4.52
C GLU A 197 -9.27 -10.01 4.76
N ALA A 198 -10.10 -10.59 5.63
CA ALA A 198 -11.34 -9.96 6.07
C ALA A 198 -11.07 -8.63 6.81
N SER A 199 -9.98 -8.56 7.59
CA SER A 199 -9.59 -7.35 8.31
C SER A 199 -9.08 -6.25 7.35
N TYR A 200 -8.29 -6.61 6.33
CA TYR A 200 -7.82 -5.66 5.31
C TYR A 200 -8.93 -5.11 4.43
N SER A 201 -9.88 -5.96 4.02
CA SER A 201 -10.99 -5.55 3.15
C SER A 201 -11.96 -4.58 3.85
N GLY A 202 -12.03 -4.66 5.17
CA GLY A 202 -12.90 -3.83 6.00
C GLY A 202 -14.34 -4.32 6.06
N ASN A 203 -14.62 -5.52 5.55
CA ASN A 203 -15.97 -6.07 5.52
C ASN A 203 -16.27 -6.80 6.83
N VAL A 204 -16.90 -6.09 7.77
CA VAL A 204 -17.22 -6.61 9.11
C VAL A 204 -18.12 -7.84 9.06
N GLU A 205 -19.02 -7.93 8.10
CA GLU A 205 -19.91 -9.09 7.98
C GLU A 205 -19.13 -10.37 7.65
N VAL A 206 -18.01 -10.25 6.93
CA VAL A 206 -17.08 -11.36 6.73
C VAL A 206 -16.42 -11.75 8.06
N LEU A 207 -15.89 -10.79 8.82
CA LEU A 207 -15.29 -11.08 10.13
C LEU A 207 -16.28 -11.77 11.07
N LYS A 208 -17.51 -11.27 11.17
CA LYS A 208 -18.59 -11.89 11.94
C LYS A 208 -18.89 -13.32 11.47
N LYS A 209 -18.84 -13.58 10.16
CA LYS A 209 -19.03 -14.92 9.59
C LYS A 209 -17.90 -15.87 9.98
N LEU A 210 -16.65 -15.39 9.95
CA LEU A 210 -15.46 -16.19 10.25
C LEU A 210 -15.27 -16.44 11.76
N LYS A 211 -15.89 -15.63 12.61
CA LYS A 211 -15.88 -15.76 14.08
C LYS A 211 -14.46 -15.84 14.65
N PRO A 212 -13.68 -14.74 14.59
CA PRO A 212 -12.44 -14.64 15.35
C PRO A 212 -12.71 -14.85 16.85
N ASP A 213 -11.84 -15.60 17.51
CA ASP A 213 -11.93 -16.00 18.91
C ASP A 213 -10.73 -15.41 19.67
N PRO A 214 -10.95 -14.53 20.66
CA PRO A 214 -9.89 -13.93 21.46
C PRO A 214 -8.95 -14.94 22.15
N LYS A 215 -9.39 -16.18 22.36
CA LYS A 215 -8.59 -17.22 23.02
C LYS A 215 -7.67 -17.97 22.05
N ARG A 216 -7.94 -17.90 20.76
CA ARG A 216 -7.30 -18.72 19.73
C ARG A 216 -6.57 -17.90 18.68
N ASP A 217 -7.10 -16.70 18.41
CA ASP A 217 -6.64 -15.84 17.33
C ASP A 217 -5.92 -14.62 17.89
N ASP A 218 -4.87 -14.17 17.18
CA ASP A 218 -4.15 -12.95 17.52
C ASP A 218 -4.97 -11.72 17.10
N LEU A 219 -5.80 -11.23 18.00
CA LEU A 219 -6.63 -10.06 17.73
C LEU A 219 -5.81 -8.77 17.60
N SER A 220 -4.60 -8.71 18.16
CA SER A 220 -3.72 -7.55 18.02
C SER A 220 -3.20 -7.46 16.58
N ASP A 221 -2.83 -8.59 15.98
CA ASP A 221 -2.44 -8.66 14.57
C ASP A 221 -3.62 -8.35 13.63
N LEU A 222 -4.82 -8.89 13.89
CA LEU A 222 -6.02 -8.53 13.11
C LEU A 222 -6.36 -7.04 13.21
N LEU A 223 -6.25 -6.46 14.42
CA LEU A 223 -6.46 -5.03 14.64
C LEU A 223 -5.42 -4.20 13.88
N HIS A 224 -4.17 -4.65 13.85
CA HIS A 224 -3.11 -4.04 13.04
C HIS A 224 -3.46 -4.08 11.55
N CYS A 225 -3.87 -5.22 10.99
CA CYS A 225 -4.31 -5.33 9.59
C CYS A 225 -5.44 -4.35 9.24
N ALA A 226 -6.47 -4.28 10.11
CA ALA A 226 -7.58 -3.34 9.92
C ALA A 226 -7.14 -1.87 9.99
N ALA A 227 -6.19 -1.55 10.88
CA ALA A 227 -5.60 -0.22 11.00
C ALA A 227 -4.75 0.17 9.78
N VAL A 228 -3.94 -0.75 9.23
CA VAL A 228 -3.13 -0.55 8.01
C VAL A 228 -3.97 -0.22 6.78
N SER A 229 -5.23 -0.62 6.75
CA SER A 229 -6.17 -0.30 5.68
C SER A 229 -7.20 0.77 6.07
N ALA A 230 -7.05 1.39 7.23
CA ALA A 230 -7.96 2.40 7.79
C ALA A 230 -9.45 1.97 7.75
N ARG A 231 -9.74 0.75 8.23
CA ARG A 231 -11.07 0.14 8.23
C ARG A 231 -11.76 0.31 9.59
N SER A 232 -12.34 1.49 9.82
CA SER A 232 -12.99 1.87 11.10
C SER A 232 -13.98 0.82 11.62
N ASP A 233 -14.83 0.25 10.76
CA ASP A 233 -15.86 -0.70 11.20
C ASP A 233 -15.25 -2.04 11.65
N SER A 234 -14.17 -2.48 10.99
CA SER A 234 -13.44 -3.70 11.39
C SER A 234 -12.64 -3.47 12.67
N ILE A 235 -12.00 -2.30 12.80
CA ILE A 235 -11.36 -1.85 14.04
C ILE A 235 -12.36 -1.90 15.20
N LYS A 236 -13.53 -1.28 15.04
CA LYS A 236 -14.61 -1.28 16.03
C LYS A 236 -14.97 -2.69 16.45
N TYR A 237 -15.31 -3.55 15.49
CA TYR A 237 -15.73 -4.91 15.77
C TYR A 237 -14.65 -5.71 16.51
N LEU A 238 -13.38 -5.60 16.09
CA LEU A 238 -12.26 -6.30 16.73
C LEU A 238 -12.05 -5.83 18.18
N LEU A 239 -12.19 -4.53 18.45
CA LEU A 239 -12.13 -3.97 19.81
C LEU A 239 -13.31 -4.43 20.68
N GLU A 240 -14.53 -4.47 20.12
CA GLU A 240 -15.74 -4.95 20.80
C GLU A 240 -15.64 -6.42 21.22
N ILE A 241 -14.96 -7.27 20.43
CA ILE A 241 -14.72 -8.68 20.80
C ILE A 241 -13.52 -8.87 21.73
N GLY A 242 -12.78 -7.80 22.05
CA GLY A 242 -11.71 -7.82 23.08
C GLY A 242 -10.29 -7.70 22.56
N ALA A 243 -10.05 -7.18 21.35
CA ALA A 243 -8.69 -6.83 20.91
C ALA A 243 -8.07 -5.79 21.86
N ASN A 244 -6.80 -5.96 22.22
CA ASN A 244 -6.11 -5.00 23.08
C ASN A 244 -5.78 -3.71 22.27
N PRO A 245 -6.33 -2.54 22.65
CA PRO A 245 -6.04 -1.28 21.98
C PRO A 245 -4.62 -0.75 22.25
N ASN A 246 -3.95 -1.21 23.31
CA ASN A 246 -2.64 -0.72 23.78
C ASN A 246 -1.65 -1.88 23.91
N ASP A 247 -1.08 -2.29 22.80
CA ASP A 247 -0.19 -3.43 22.64
C ASP A 247 1.29 -3.14 22.93
N LYS A 248 1.70 -1.85 23.02
CA LYS A 248 3.10 -1.49 23.22
C LYS A 248 3.53 -1.62 24.70
N PRO A 249 4.82 -1.91 24.97
CA PRO A 249 5.34 -2.02 26.33
C PRO A 249 5.16 -0.77 27.21
N ASN A 250 5.05 0.41 26.61
CA ASN A 250 4.84 1.68 27.31
C ASN A 250 3.36 2.05 27.48
N GLY A 251 2.45 1.10 27.24
CA GLY A 251 1.00 1.30 27.27
C GLY A 251 0.45 2.12 26.10
N GLY A 252 1.24 2.33 25.05
CA GLY A 252 0.80 2.97 23.82
C GLY A 252 0.13 2.01 22.83
N SER A 253 -0.51 2.57 21.81
CA SER A 253 -1.19 1.82 20.76
C SER A 253 -0.40 1.83 19.44
N SER A 254 -0.11 0.66 18.86
CA SER A 254 0.42 0.52 17.50
C SER A 254 -0.66 0.82 16.45
N ALA A 255 -1.89 0.37 16.68
CA ALA A 255 -3.02 0.63 15.80
C ALA A 255 -3.27 2.13 15.62
N LEU A 256 -3.18 2.92 16.70
CA LEU A 256 -3.29 4.38 16.63
C LEU A 256 -2.14 5.02 15.86
N ASP A 257 -0.90 4.54 16.04
CA ASP A 257 0.23 5.03 15.23
C ASP A 257 0.01 4.82 13.73
N THR A 258 -0.49 3.64 13.34
CA THR A 258 -0.84 3.34 11.96
C THR A 258 -1.97 4.24 11.44
N CYS A 259 -3.03 4.45 12.23
CA CYS A 259 -4.12 5.38 11.89
C CYS A 259 -3.60 6.81 11.66
N LEU A 260 -2.65 7.26 12.47
CA LEU A 260 -2.01 8.57 12.32
C LEU A 260 -1.08 8.65 11.12
N TRP A 261 -0.40 7.55 10.78
CA TRP A 261 0.42 7.46 9.57
C TRP A 261 -0.42 7.63 8.30
N HIS A 262 -1.69 7.19 8.30
CA HIS A 262 -2.61 7.41 7.17
C HIS A 262 -2.87 8.88 6.84
N LEU A 263 -2.65 9.82 7.77
CA LEU A 263 -2.76 11.26 7.50
C LEU A 263 -1.74 11.74 6.44
N ASN A 264 -0.68 10.95 6.17
CA ASN A 264 0.27 11.22 5.09
C ASN A 264 -0.34 10.97 3.70
N PHE A 265 -1.35 10.12 3.60
CA PHE A 265 -1.98 9.73 2.35
C PHE A 265 -3.34 10.43 2.24
N GLY A 266 -3.51 11.22 1.18
CA GLY A 266 -4.84 11.66 0.80
C GLY A 266 -5.51 10.60 -0.07
N SER A 267 -6.81 10.76 -0.33
CA SER A 267 -7.56 9.93 -1.29
C SER A 267 -7.08 10.05 -2.74
N SER A 268 -6.15 10.97 -3.06
CA SER A 268 -5.63 11.24 -4.41
C SER A 268 -4.10 11.13 -4.49
N PHE A 269 -3.60 10.58 -5.62
CA PHE A 269 -2.20 10.23 -5.86
C PHE A 269 -1.20 11.39 -5.65
N PRO A 270 0.01 11.09 -5.10
CA PRO A 270 0.95 12.09 -4.57
C PRO A 270 1.75 12.89 -5.61
N TYR A 271 1.66 12.59 -6.91
CA TYR A 271 2.66 13.08 -7.88
C TYR A 271 2.51 14.55 -8.31
N TYR A 272 1.41 15.25 -7.98
CA TYR A 272 1.19 16.63 -8.43
C TYR A 272 0.44 17.52 -7.44
N ARG A 273 0.82 17.57 -6.16
CA ARG A 273 0.08 18.38 -5.18
C ARG A 273 0.78 19.66 -4.74
N LYS A 274 0.13 20.81 -5.03
CA LYS A 274 0.48 22.14 -4.50
C LYS A 274 -0.35 22.54 -3.26
N SER A 275 -1.50 21.89 -3.01
CA SER A 275 -2.43 22.20 -1.93
C SER A 275 -2.32 21.23 -0.75
N LEU A 276 -2.69 21.72 0.44
CA LEU A 276 -2.81 20.91 1.66
C LEU A 276 -3.95 19.88 1.53
N ARG A 277 -3.82 18.73 2.21
CA ARG A 277 -4.88 17.73 2.30
C ARG A 277 -5.98 18.19 3.25
N SER A 278 -7.23 18.13 2.79
CA SER A 278 -8.39 18.51 3.62
C SER A 278 -8.79 17.40 4.59
N LYS A 279 -9.62 17.75 5.58
CA LYS A 279 -10.22 16.76 6.52
C LYS A 279 -10.98 15.63 5.82
N TYR A 280 -11.58 15.90 4.66
CA TYR A 280 -12.36 14.91 3.92
C TYR A 280 -11.48 13.86 3.25
N GLU A 281 -10.25 14.22 2.88
CA GLU A 281 -9.32 13.33 2.20
C GLU A 281 -8.58 12.39 3.15
N VAL A 282 -8.42 12.82 4.40
CA VAL A 282 -7.79 12.03 5.47
C VAL A 282 -8.82 11.44 6.44
N SER A 283 -10.12 11.53 6.11
CA SER A 283 -11.24 11.12 6.96
C SER A 283 -11.10 9.67 7.43
N LYS A 284 -10.74 8.74 6.54
CA LYS A 284 -10.53 7.33 6.90
C LYS A 284 -9.54 7.15 8.06
N GLY A 285 -8.43 7.87 8.03
CA GLY A 285 -7.43 7.84 9.10
C GLY A 285 -7.94 8.46 10.39
N LEU A 286 -8.66 9.59 10.30
CA LEU A 286 -9.28 10.26 11.45
C LEU A 286 -10.40 9.44 12.09
N ASP A 287 -11.25 8.79 11.29
CA ASP A 287 -12.33 7.93 11.75
C ASP A 287 -11.78 6.68 12.43
N SER A 288 -10.74 6.06 11.85
CA SER A 288 -10.03 4.94 12.46
C SER A 288 -9.36 5.35 13.78
N ALA A 289 -8.70 6.52 13.82
CA ALA A 289 -8.12 7.08 15.05
C ALA A 289 -9.19 7.37 16.11
N ARG A 290 -10.35 7.90 15.71
CA ARG A 290 -11.50 8.14 16.59
C ARG A 290 -12.01 6.85 17.18
N GLU A 291 -12.07 5.78 16.39
CA GLU A 291 -12.59 4.49 16.84
C GLU A 291 -11.65 3.80 17.85
N VAL A 292 -10.35 3.72 17.54
CA VAL A 292 -9.38 3.12 18.49
C VAL A 292 -9.32 3.92 19.79
N THR A 293 -9.35 5.25 19.73
CA THR A 293 -9.30 6.10 20.94
C THR A 293 -10.59 6.03 21.73
N ALA A 294 -11.75 5.86 21.09
CA ALA A 294 -13.02 5.59 21.78
C ALA A 294 -12.97 4.32 22.63
N HIS A 295 -12.16 3.34 22.23
CA HIS A 295 -11.90 2.11 22.97
C HIS A 295 -10.65 2.19 23.85
N GLY A 296 -10.17 3.40 24.17
CA GLY A 296 -9.10 3.60 25.15
C GLY A 296 -7.68 3.48 24.61
N ALA A 297 -7.47 3.50 23.29
CA ALA A 297 -6.13 3.58 22.72
C ALA A 297 -5.41 4.87 23.13
N ILE A 298 -4.14 4.75 23.51
CA ILE A 298 -3.29 5.86 23.96
C ILE A 298 -2.15 6.06 22.97
N TRP A 299 -2.01 7.29 22.49
CA TRP A 299 -0.83 7.73 21.75
C TRP A 299 0.26 8.16 22.74
N ASN A 300 1.22 7.27 22.98
CA ASN A 300 2.35 7.49 23.87
C ASN A 300 3.67 7.18 23.13
N PRO A 301 4.16 8.06 22.24
CA PRO A 301 5.42 7.83 21.53
C PRO A 301 6.60 7.81 22.51
N ASN A 302 7.48 6.83 22.36
CA ASN A 302 8.71 6.66 23.15
C ASN A 302 9.95 7.29 22.46
N ASP A 303 9.86 7.63 21.18
CA ASP A 303 10.97 8.18 20.40
C ASP A 303 10.63 9.52 19.73
N GLN A 304 11.68 10.24 19.32
CA GLN A 304 11.53 11.52 18.62
C GLN A 304 11.02 11.33 17.18
N ARG A 305 11.18 10.13 16.60
CA ARG A 305 10.81 9.81 15.22
C ARG A 305 9.30 9.86 15.04
N ALA A 306 8.53 9.19 15.90
CA ALA A 306 7.07 9.19 15.88
C ALA A 306 6.49 10.62 15.94
N PHE A 307 7.05 11.48 16.80
CA PHE A 307 6.68 12.90 16.84
C PHE A 307 6.96 13.62 15.52
N ASN A 308 8.12 13.38 14.90
CA ASN A 308 8.50 14.04 13.66
C ASN A 308 7.65 13.56 12.49
N ASP A 309 7.32 12.28 12.45
CA ASP A 309 6.49 11.68 11.42
C ASP A 309 5.06 12.21 11.50
N LEU A 310 4.47 12.29 12.69
CA LEU A 310 3.16 12.92 12.89
C LEU A 310 3.19 14.41 12.51
N ARG A 311 4.19 15.17 12.95
CA ARG A 311 4.31 16.59 12.56
C ARG A 311 4.40 16.76 11.04
N ARG A 312 5.19 15.90 10.37
CA ARG A 312 5.31 15.93 8.90
C ARG A 312 3.98 15.64 8.22
N ALA A 313 3.22 14.66 8.73
CA ALA A 313 1.88 14.36 8.24
C ALA A 313 0.95 15.58 8.36
N LEU A 314 0.92 16.20 9.54
CA LEU A 314 0.09 17.37 9.85
C LEU A 314 0.47 18.60 8.99
N TYR A 315 1.76 18.85 8.74
CA TYR A 315 2.18 19.94 7.85
C TYR A 315 1.66 19.80 6.42
N GLY A 316 1.38 18.57 5.97
CA GLY A 316 0.80 18.30 4.66
C GLY A 316 -0.72 18.40 4.62
N CYS A 317 -1.37 18.64 5.76
CA CYS A 317 -2.82 18.75 5.90
C CYS A 317 -3.25 20.19 6.23
N GLU A 318 -4.54 20.48 6.10
CA GLU A 318 -5.13 21.73 6.57
C GLU A 318 -5.04 21.82 8.11
N PRO A 319 -4.89 23.03 8.70
CA PRO A 319 -4.80 23.21 10.15
C PRO A 319 -5.97 22.60 10.94
N GLU A 320 -7.16 22.56 10.33
CA GLU A 320 -8.39 21.95 10.84
C GLU A 320 -8.21 20.47 11.19
N VAL A 321 -7.40 19.73 10.42
CA VAL A 321 -7.10 18.31 10.69
C VAL A 321 -6.37 18.16 12.02
N THR A 322 -5.45 19.07 12.32
CA THR A 322 -4.76 19.07 13.62
C THR A 322 -5.74 19.36 14.75
N ILE A 323 -6.65 20.33 14.56
CA ILE A 323 -7.66 20.66 15.57
C ILE A 323 -8.58 19.47 15.84
N GLU A 324 -9.03 18.78 14.80
CA GLU A 324 -9.86 17.58 14.93
C GLU A 324 -9.13 16.47 15.68
N LEU A 325 -7.87 16.21 15.34
CA LEU A 325 -7.04 15.23 16.06
C LEU A 325 -6.88 15.59 17.54
N LEU A 326 -6.62 16.87 17.86
CA LEU A 326 -6.51 17.33 19.25
C LEU A 326 -7.84 17.18 20.01
N GLN A 327 -8.99 17.40 19.34
CA GLN A 327 -10.30 17.15 19.92
C GLN A 327 -10.52 15.67 20.22
N ILE A 328 -10.11 14.76 19.33
CA ILE A 328 -10.15 13.31 19.55
C ILE A 328 -9.31 12.94 20.77
N PHE A 329 -8.04 13.38 20.82
CA PHE A 329 -7.15 13.12 21.94
C PHE A 329 -7.69 13.63 23.27
N LYS A 330 -8.23 14.85 23.29
CA LYS A 330 -8.81 15.43 24.50
C LYS A 330 -10.09 14.71 24.93
N LYS A 331 -10.97 14.36 24.00
CA LYS A 331 -12.25 13.70 24.30
C LYS A 331 -12.05 12.34 24.97
N HIS A 332 -11.04 11.59 24.52
CA HIS A 332 -10.80 10.22 24.97
C HIS A 332 -9.59 10.07 25.90
N ASN A 333 -8.98 11.18 26.35
CA ASN A 333 -7.72 11.17 27.11
C ASN A 333 -6.60 10.34 26.44
N ALA A 334 -6.60 10.30 25.11
CA ALA A 334 -5.78 9.39 24.30
C ALA A 334 -4.35 9.89 24.06
N CYS A 335 -3.90 10.93 24.76
CA CYS A 335 -2.52 11.42 24.68
C CYS A 335 -2.13 12.07 26.01
N PRO A 336 -1.03 11.63 26.66
CA PRO A 336 -0.53 12.28 27.86
C PRO A 336 -0.21 13.76 27.62
N THR A 337 -0.51 14.62 28.58
CA THR A 337 -0.40 16.07 28.42
C THR A 337 1.02 16.53 28.04
N ASP A 338 2.07 15.88 28.57
CA ASP A 338 3.45 16.24 28.24
C ASP A 338 3.82 15.87 26.81
N ARG A 339 3.32 14.73 26.30
CA ARG A 339 3.49 14.33 24.90
C ARG A 339 2.73 15.26 23.96
N LEU A 340 1.54 15.70 24.35
CA LEU A 340 0.78 16.69 23.60
C LEU A 340 1.50 18.04 23.50
N LYS A 341 2.06 18.52 24.63
CA LYS A 341 2.88 19.75 24.65
C LYS A 341 4.13 19.58 23.78
N GLU A 342 4.78 18.43 23.85
CA GLU A 342 5.95 18.11 23.02
C GLU A 342 5.60 18.14 21.54
N LEU A 343 4.49 17.53 21.12
CA LEU A 343 4.02 17.56 19.73
C LEU A 343 3.89 19.02 19.23
N LEU A 344 3.24 19.87 20.02
CA LEU A 344 2.88 21.25 19.68
C LEU A 344 4.00 22.29 19.85
N CYS A 345 5.12 21.94 20.49
CA CYS A 345 6.14 22.94 20.86
C CYS A 345 6.94 23.51 19.68
N LYS A 346 6.96 22.84 18.52
CA LYS A 346 7.86 23.20 17.40
C LYS A 346 7.39 24.45 16.65
N PRO A 347 8.25 25.46 16.42
CA PRO A 347 7.90 26.76 15.80
C PRO A 347 7.06 26.67 14.53
N ARG A 348 7.41 25.75 13.62
CA ARG A 348 6.72 25.55 12.35
C ARG A 348 5.27 25.06 12.53
N LEU A 349 5.01 24.20 13.51
CA LEU A 349 3.64 23.76 13.81
C LEU A 349 2.83 24.88 14.43
N LYS A 350 3.47 25.73 15.25
CA LYS A 350 2.82 26.92 15.81
C LYS A 350 2.34 27.87 14.71
N GLU A 351 3.21 28.12 13.73
CA GLU A 351 2.91 28.95 12.57
C GLU A 351 1.81 28.34 11.69
N HIS A 352 1.86 27.03 11.46
CA HIS A 352 0.82 26.31 10.73
C HIS A 352 -0.56 26.42 11.39
N LEU A 353 -0.63 26.47 12.72
CA LEU A 353 -1.88 26.59 13.49
C LEU A 353 -2.29 28.03 13.80
N ALA A 354 -1.61 29.04 13.26
CA ALA A 354 -1.86 30.44 13.58
C ALA A 354 -3.30 30.90 13.23
N SER A 355 -3.95 30.29 12.24
CA SER A 355 -5.35 30.56 11.90
C SER A 355 -6.35 29.93 12.88
N GLN A 356 -5.93 29.01 13.76
CA GLN A 356 -6.79 28.20 14.63
C GLN A 356 -6.68 28.55 16.12
N THR A 357 -6.26 29.77 16.44
CA THR A 357 -6.03 30.26 17.82
C THR A 357 -7.27 30.15 18.72
N TYR A 358 -8.47 30.40 18.18
CA TYR A 358 -9.73 30.20 18.89
C TYR A 358 -9.89 28.76 19.41
N TRP A 359 -9.66 27.78 18.55
CA TRP A 359 -9.81 26.36 18.90
C TRP A 359 -8.74 25.88 19.87
N LEU A 360 -7.50 26.33 19.71
CA LEU A 360 -6.41 26.03 20.65
C LEU A 360 -6.73 26.53 22.07
N THR A 361 -7.29 27.74 22.17
CA THR A 361 -7.71 28.32 23.44
C THR A 361 -8.84 27.49 24.08
N ARG A 362 -9.85 27.10 23.28
CA ARG A 362 -10.96 26.25 23.75
C ARG A 362 -10.52 24.84 24.18
N LEU A 363 -9.46 24.32 23.57
CA LEU A 363 -8.84 23.07 23.97
C LEU A 363 -8.04 23.18 25.28
N GLY A 364 -7.89 24.38 25.85
CA GLY A 364 -7.11 24.61 27.08
C GLY A 364 -5.60 24.58 26.83
N LEU A 365 -5.19 24.58 25.57
CA LEU A 365 -3.79 24.61 25.15
C LEU A 365 -3.38 26.08 25.04
N LYS A 366 -3.21 26.74 26.18
CA LYS A 366 -2.69 28.11 26.20
C LYS A 366 -1.28 28.10 25.62
N TYR A 367 -1.14 28.79 24.50
CA TYR A 367 0.16 29.16 23.98
C TYR A 367 0.74 30.23 24.89
N GLU A 368 1.67 29.86 25.76
CA GLU A 368 2.62 30.87 26.24
C GLU A 368 3.45 31.29 25.03
N GLU A 369 3.13 32.45 24.47
CA GLU A 369 4.04 33.18 23.59
C GLU A 369 5.28 33.58 24.41
N LYS A 370 6.19 32.64 24.68
CA LYS A 370 7.56 33.01 24.99
C LYS A 370 8.26 33.39 23.68
N ARG A 371 7.92 34.59 23.20
CA ARG A 371 8.71 35.41 22.29
C ARG A 371 8.65 36.86 22.76
N SER A 372 9.31 37.17 23.87
CA SER A 372 10.19 38.33 23.80
C SER A 372 11.36 37.91 22.89
N PRO A 373 11.70 38.64 21.83
CA PRO A 373 12.98 38.43 21.18
C PRO A 373 14.02 38.58 22.28
N LYS A 374 14.84 37.56 22.56
CA LYS A 374 16.04 37.78 23.39
C LYS A 374 16.74 38.99 22.79
N GLU A 375 16.83 40.08 23.53
CA GLU A 375 17.60 41.24 23.11
C GLU A 375 19.01 40.76 22.83
N TRP A 376 19.35 40.74 21.55
CA TRP A 376 20.67 40.32 21.13
C TRP A 376 21.65 41.41 21.60
N THR A 377 22.58 41.04 22.47
CA THR A 377 23.68 41.89 22.92
C THR A 377 24.92 41.57 22.10
N PRO A 378 25.59 42.58 21.49
CA PRO A 378 26.86 42.35 20.79
C PRO A 378 27.92 41.81 21.75
N PRO A 379 28.81 40.89 21.31
CA PRO A 379 29.88 40.38 22.15
C PRO A 379 30.83 41.50 22.60
N ALA A 380 31.05 41.64 23.91
CA ALA A 380 31.86 42.72 24.48
C ALA A 380 33.30 42.76 23.95
N HIS A 381 33.91 41.59 23.70
CA HIS A 381 35.26 41.50 23.14
C HIS A 381 35.37 42.12 21.73
N LEU A 382 34.30 42.06 20.92
CA LEU A 382 34.30 42.67 19.59
C LEU A 382 34.15 44.19 19.66
N LEU A 383 33.40 44.72 20.63
CA LEU A 383 33.33 46.16 20.87
C LEU A 383 34.64 46.73 21.43
N ALA A 384 35.38 45.93 22.21
CA ALA A 384 36.72 46.28 22.67
C ALA A 384 37.76 46.27 21.54
N GLN A 385 37.65 45.32 20.61
CA GLN A 385 38.59 45.17 19.49
C GLN A 385 38.28 46.10 18.31
N TYR A 386 37.00 46.42 18.06
CA TYR A 386 36.56 47.22 16.93
C TYR A 386 35.71 48.41 17.38
N ASN A 387 36.17 49.63 17.10
CA ASN A 387 35.35 50.81 17.26
C ASN A 387 34.19 50.78 16.25
N ARG A 388 32.97 50.58 16.75
CA ARG A 388 31.74 50.36 15.96
C ARG A 388 31.41 51.52 15.01
N THR A 389 31.52 52.77 15.47
CA THR A 389 31.24 53.95 14.64
C THR A 389 32.34 54.15 13.60
N GLY A 390 33.60 54.00 14.00
CA GLY A 390 34.74 54.07 13.08
C GLY A 390 34.72 52.98 12.00
N LEU A 391 34.33 51.75 12.37
CA LEU A 391 34.19 50.65 11.43
C LEU A 391 33.03 50.89 10.45
N TYR A 392 31.92 51.47 10.93
CA TYR A 392 30.80 51.87 10.07
C TYR A 392 31.19 52.95 9.05
N GLU A 393 32.00 53.95 9.42
CA GLU A 393 32.53 54.93 8.46
C GLU A 393 33.39 54.25 7.39
N LYS A 394 34.34 53.42 7.81
CA LYS A 394 35.28 52.79 6.89
C LYS A 394 34.63 51.80 5.92
N VAL A 395 33.61 51.06 6.38
CA VAL A 395 32.84 50.12 5.54
C VAL A 395 32.07 50.84 4.42
N TRP A 396 31.76 52.13 4.59
CA TRP A 396 31.07 52.95 3.60
C TRP A 396 32.00 53.90 2.81
N SER A 397 33.29 53.96 3.17
CA SER A 397 34.33 54.69 2.43
C SER A 397 35.10 53.80 1.45
N GLU A 398 35.34 52.53 1.79
CA GLU A 398 36.16 51.61 1.01
C GLU A 398 35.53 50.20 0.83
N PRO A 399 35.87 49.47 -0.26
CA PRO A 399 35.47 48.07 -0.44
C PRO A 399 35.97 47.15 0.70
N MET A 400 35.10 46.23 1.13
CA MET A 400 35.36 45.28 2.25
C MET A 400 36.67 44.50 2.09
N ARG A 401 37.07 44.19 0.85
CA ARG A 401 38.30 43.44 0.54
C ARG A 401 39.57 44.23 0.90
N ILE A 402 39.58 45.54 0.66
CA ILE A 402 40.70 46.44 1.01
C ILE A 402 40.71 46.66 2.52
N LEU A 403 39.52 46.92 3.08
CA LEU A 403 39.35 47.12 4.51
C LEU A 403 39.85 45.92 5.33
N ALA A 404 39.50 44.70 4.91
CA ALA A 404 39.91 43.48 5.58
C ALA A 404 41.44 43.29 5.59
N GLN A 405 42.12 43.64 4.50
CA GLN A 405 43.59 43.63 4.44
C GLN A 405 44.22 44.61 5.43
N GLN A 406 43.66 45.81 5.59
CA GLN A 406 44.14 46.80 6.57
C GLN A 406 43.99 46.31 8.02
N TYR A 407 42.98 45.49 8.30
CA TYR A 407 42.77 44.88 9.61
C TYR A 407 43.49 43.53 9.78
N GLY A 408 44.23 43.05 8.78
CA GLY A 408 44.92 41.76 8.83
C GLY A 408 43.99 40.54 8.94
N VAL A 409 42.74 40.66 8.49
CA VAL A 409 41.71 39.60 8.58
C VAL A 409 41.11 39.29 7.21
N SER A 410 40.36 38.19 7.10
CA SER A 410 39.61 37.89 5.88
C SER A 410 38.37 38.78 5.74
N ASP A 411 37.96 39.06 4.50
CA ASP A 411 36.77 39.84 4.16
C ASP A 411 35.48 39.19 4.66
N VAL A 412 35.38 37.86 4.63
CA VAL A 412 34.28 37.09 5.21
C VAL A 412 34.22 37.27 6.73
N TYR A 413 35.37 37.28 7.41
CA TYR A 413 35.45 37.50 8.86
C TYR A 413 35.03 38.92 9.24
N LEU A 414 35.55 39.95 8.56
CA LEU A 414 35.19 41.33 8.83
C LEU A 414 33.70 41.62 8.55
N ALA A 415 33.13 41.00 7.50
CA ALA A 415 31.70 41.07 7.22
C ALA A 415 30.85 40.35 8.29
N ARG A 416 31.38 39.28 8.91
CA ARG A 416 30.75 38.62 10.06
C ARG A 416 30.79 39.52 11.29
N VAL A 417 31.91 40.17 11.57
CA VAL A 417 32.05 41.15 12.67
C VAL A 417 31.04 42.29 12.49
N CYS A 418 30.91 42.86 11.29
CA CYS A 418 29.93 43.92 11.03
C CYS A 418 28.48 43.47 11.31
N ARG A 419 28.11 42.25 10.91
CA ARG A 419 26.80 41.65 11.23
C ARG A 419 26.63 41.47 12.74
N LEU A 420 27.66 40.99 13.42
CA LEU A 420 27.72 40.84 14.88
C LEU A 420 27.86 42.16 15.64
N LEU A 421 27.92 43.31 14.97
CA LEU A 421 27.87 44.64 15.58
C LEU A 421 26.68 45.46 15.05
N ARG A 422 25.77 44.84 14.29
CA ARG A 422 24.65 45.50 13.58
C ARG A 422 25.08 46.72 12.75
N ILE A 423 26.25 46.64 12.13
CA ILE A 423 26.74 47.64 11.19
C ILE A 423 26.15 47.32 9.81
N PRO A 424 25.35 48.22 9.21
CA PRO A 424 24.77 47.98 7.90
C PRO A 424 25.88 47.97 6.84
N LEU A 425 25.85 46.98 5.96
CA LEU A 425 26.84 46.80 4.90
C LEU A 425 26.29 47.35 3.56
N PRO A 426 27.15 47.91 2.69
CA PRO A 426 26.78 48.19 1.31
C PRO A 426 26.32 46.90 0.60
N GLY A 427 25.20 46.96 -0.11
CA GLY A 427 24.68 45.81 -0.85
C GLY A 427 25.59 45.36 -1.99
N LEU A 428 25.40 44.12 -2.46
CA LEU A 428 26.13 43.57 -3.61
C LEU A 428 26.03 44.51 -4.81
N GLY A 429 27.18 44.85 -5.40
CA GLY A 429 27.28 45.78 -6.54
C GLY A 429 27.23 47.28 -6.20
N TYR A 430 27.14 47.67 -4.92
CA TYR A 430 27.20 49.09 -4.51
C TYR A 430 28.48 49.78 -5.00
N TRP A 431 29.64 49.17 -4.74
CA TRP A 431 30.94 49.71 -5.14
C TRP A 431 31.15 49.75 -6.65
N ALA A 432 30.65 48.74 -7.38
CA ALA A 432 30.68 48.73 -8.84
C ALA A 432 29.83 49.85 -9.46
N LYS A 433 28.66 50.15 -8.87
CA LYS A 433 27.80 51.28 -9.28
C LYS A 433 28.43 52.63 -8.95
N LYS A 434 29.07 52.76 -7.77
CA LYS A 434 29.79 53.97 -7.36
C LYS A 434 30.96 54.28 -8.29
N ASN A 435 31.77 53.28 -8.64
CA ASN A 435 32.93 53.45 -9.53
C ASN A 435 32.54 53.73 -10.99
N SER A 436 31.31 53.37 -11.40
CA SER A 436 30.79 53.63 -12.75
C SER A 436 29.91 54.89 -12.84
N GLY A 437 29.92 55.75 -11.81
CA GLY A 437 29.17 57.01 -11.79
C GLY A 437 27.65 56.86 -11.72
N LYS A 438 27.13 55.65 -11.43
CA LYS A 438 25.69 55.37 -11.37
C LYS A 438 25.12 55.67 -9.98
N ALA A 439 23.86 56.11 -9.93
CA ALA A 439 23.16 56.39 -8.67
C ALA A 439 23.14 55.16 -7.74
N THR A 440 23.56 55.35 -6.48
CA THR A 440 23.61 54.29 -5.46
C THR A 440 22.56 54.50 -4.37
N LYS A 441 22.17 53.43 -3.67
CA LYS A 441 21.24 53.52 -2.52
C LYS A 441 21.87 54.35 -1.40
N LYS A 442 21.07 55.24 -0.78
CA LYS A 442 21.53 56.07 0.34
C LYS A 442 22.01 55.19 1.50
N ARG A 443 23.11 55.61 2.13
CA ARG A 443 23.70 54.98 3.32
C ARG A 443 22.69 55.02 4.49
N PRO A 444 22.23 53.87 5.03
CA PRO A 444 21.29 53.82 6.13
C PRO A 444 21.98 54.18 7.45
N PRO A 445 21.32 54.87 8.40
CA PRO A 445 21.92 55.28 9.67
C PRO A 445 22.34 54.06 10.51
N LEU A 446 23.37 54.25 11.35
CA LEU A 446 23.85 53.20 12.26
C LEU A 446 22.79 52.93 13.35
N PRO A 447 22.24 51.71 13.47
CA PRO A 447 21.22 51.42 14.48
C PRO A 447 21.80 51.55 15.91
N PRO A 448 21.09 52.07 16.91
CA PRO A 448 21.59 52.08 18.30
C PRO A 448 21.61 50.67 18.89
N LEU A 449 22.66 50.35 19.66
CA LEU A 449 22.73 49.09 20.43
C LEU A 449 21.82 49.14 21.67
N PRO A 450 21.35 48.00 22.20
CA PRO A 450 20.51 47.96 23.40
C PRO A 450 21.14 48.71 24.60
N SER A 451 22.45 48.57 24.81
CA SER A 451 23.21 49.25 25.88
C SER A 451 23.30 50.78 25.73
N GLU A 452 23.14 51.31 24.51
CA GLU A 452 23.15 52.77 24.24
C GLU A 452 21.75 53.37 24.43
N ARG A 453 20.69 52.58 24.25
CA ARG A 453 19.30 53.02 24.44
C ARG A 453 18.95 53.27 25.91
N GLU A 454 19.55 52.52 26.83
CA GLU A 454 19.39 52.69 28.29
C GLU A 454 20.08 53.96 28.82
N GLN A 455 21.10 54.47 28.12
CA GLN A 455 21.79 55.72 28.48
C GLN A 455 21.07 56.96 27.90
N GLN A 456 20.45 56.85 26.72
CA GLN A 456 19.66 57.93 26.11
C GLN A 456 18.30 58.17 26.78
N THR A 457 17.79 57.22 27.56
CA THR A 457 16.53 57.36 28.31
C THR A 457 16.71 57.93 29.72
N LYS A 458 17.95 58.20 30.15
CA LYS A 458 18.31 58.75 31.46
C LYS A 458 18.85 60.20 31.43
N HIS A 459 18.74 60.89 30.30
CA HIS A 459 19.12 62.30 30.15
C HIS A 459 17.93 63.19 29.79
#